data_AF-A0A6G0YZU7-F1
#
_entry.id   AF-A0A6G0YZU7-F1
#
_cell.length_a   1.000
_cell.length_b   1.000
_cell.length_c   1.000
_cell.angle_alpha   90.00
_cell.angle_beta   90.00
_cell.angle_gamma   90.00
#
_symmetry.space_group_name_H-M   'P 1'
#
loop_
_entity.id
_entity.type
_entity.pdbx_description
1 polymer ?
#
loop_
_entity_poly.entity_id
_entity_poly.type
_entity_poly.pdbx_seq_one_letter_code
_entity_poly.pdbx_strand_id
1 'polypeptide(L)'
;MEAIHLLRPCADCVHDKPQIFAEHFSEEPSSLKEDGVWWTNLFNVLFRIFDNVKHHEHSVERIEWMTIICNHALTLIVDVFTQYLDILCAILSHDLYAQVQWCIQQDNDQLAQSSTYCLENLITSNGSKFDKLNWDCTCQKIVSMFDSKMPKQLEEQDQRSEPVKPDTLIT
;
A
#
# COMPACT_ATOMS: atom_id res chain seq x y z
N MET A 1 -17.57 0.56 8.87
CA MET A 1 -17.43 1.06 7.49
C MET A 1 -17.43 2.58 7.47
N GLU A 2 -18.37 3.26 8.14
CA GLU A 2 -18.45 4.74 8.24
C GLU A 2 -17.18 5.47 8.72
N ALA A 3 -16.40 4.89 9.64
CA ALA A 3 -15.21 5.55 10.18
C ALA A 3 -14.15 5.89 9.11
N ILE A 4 -14.12 5.13 8.01
CA ILE A 4 -13.17 5.38 6.92
C ILE A 4 -13.55 6.61 6.10
N HIS A 5 -14.85 6.93 6.01
CA HIS A 5 -15.34 8.12 5.35
C HIS A 5 -15.03 9.41 6.12
N LEU A 6 -14.71 9.30 7.42
CA LEU A 6 -14.25 10.45 8.22
C LEU A 6 -12.83 10.90 7.85
N LEU A 7 -12.07 10.08 7.12
CA LEU A 7 -10.69 10.39 6.75
C LEU A 7 -10.57 11.75 6.05
N ARG A 8 -11.37 11.96 5.00
CA ARG A 8 -11.29 13.18 4.19
C ARG A 8 -11.71 14.43 4.99
N PRO A 9 -12.87 14.44 5.69
CA PRO A 9 -13.23 15.55 6.58
C PRO A 9 -12.18 15.84 7.67
N CYS A 10 -11.56 14.80 8.25
CA CYS A 10 -10.50 14.98 9.23
C CYS A 10 -9.26 15.60 8.60
N ALA A 11 -8.84 15.11 7.42
CA ALA A 11 -7.72 15.66 6.65
C ALA A 11 -7.94 17.13 6.29
N ASP A 12 -9.13 17.47 5.79
CA ASP A 12 -9.55 18.85 5.48
C ASP A 12 -9.44 19.74 6.74
N CYS A 13 -9.98 19.27 7.87
CA CYS A 13 -9.97 20.02 9.13
C CYS A 13 -8.56 20.32 9.65
N VAL A 14 -7.62 19.37 9.50
CA VAL A 14 -6.22 19.57 9.93
C VAL A 14 -5.47 20.47 8.98
N HIS A 15 -5.69 20.32 7.68
CA HIS A 15 -5.11 21.21 6.69
C HIS A 15 -5.57 22.66 6.86
N ASP A 16 -6.86 22.88 7.11
CA ASP A 16 -7.45 24.23 7.17
C ASP A 16 -7.21 24.94 8.51
N LYS A 17 -6.96 24.20 9.59
CA LYS A 17 -6.83 24.75 10.95
C LYS A 17 -5.67 24.13 11.75
N PRO A 18 -4.43 24.13 11.24
CA PRO A 18 -3.29 23.49 11.90
C PRO A 18 -3.04 24.02 13.32
N GLN A 19 -3.31 25.31 13.56
CA GLN A 19 -3.12 26.00 14.84
C GLN A 19 -3.98 25.46 15.99
N ILE A 20 -5.18 24.92 15.72
CA ILE A 20 -6.06 24.38 16.78
C ILE A 20 -5.42 23.14 17.41
N PHE A 21 -4.64 22.41 16.61
CA PHE A 21 -4.03 21.15 17.02
C PHE A 21 -2.68 21.36 17.70
N ALA A 22 -1.98 22.45 17.37
CA ALA A 22 -0.77 22.90 18.06
C ALA A 22 -1.00 23.12 19.56
N GLU A 23 -2.16 23.68 19.95
CA GLU A 23 -2.48 23.98 21.35
C GLU A 23 -2.73 22.71 22.21
N HIS A 24 -3.10 21.58 21.61
CA HIS A 24 -3.44 20.35 22.32
C HIS A 24 -2.25 19.38 22.50
N PHE A 25 -1.20 19.50 21.69
CA PHE A 25 0.00 18.65 21.74
C PHE A 25 1.21 19.46 22.26
N SER A 26 1.09 20.00 23.47
CA SER A 26 2.20 20.65 24.18
C SER A 26 3.23 19.62 24.71
N GLU A 27 3.88 18.85 23.86
CA GLU A 27 5.06 18.05 24.25
C GLU A 27 6.14 18.07 23.15
N GLU A 28 7.21 18.82 23.45
CA GLU A 28 8.55 18.96 22.84
C GLU A 28 8.77 18.91 21.31
N PRO A 29 9.66 19.80 20.77
CA PRO A 29 9.93 19.91 19.35
C PRO A 29 10.82 18.76 18.88
N SER A 30 10.21 17.67 18.43
CA SER A 30 10.84 16.81 17.43
C SER A 30 10.93 17.58 16.11
N SER A 31 11.95 17.33 15.29
CA SER A 31 12.28 18.14 14.10
C SER A 31 11.22 18.14 12.98
N LEU A 32 10.09 17.46 13.17
CA LEU A 32 8.92 17.59 12.31
C LEU A 32 8.05 18.75 12.83
N LYS A 33 7.59 19.59 11.92
CA LYS A 33 6.55 20.59 12.23
C LYS A 33 5.32 19.89 12.84
N GLU A 34 4.63 20.57 13.76
CA GLU A 34 3.48 20.04 14.53
C GLU A 34 2.35 19.46 13.64
N ASP A 35 2.17 20.01 12.44
CA ASP A 35 1.25 19.50 11.42
C ASP A 35 1.59 18.06 10.98
N GLY A 36 2.89 17.73 10.91
CA GLY A 36 3.36 16.40 10.53
C GLY A 36 3.05 15.29 11.53
N VAL A 37 2.95 15.61 12.82
CA VAL A 37 2.62 14.64 13.87
C VAL A 37 1.20 14.10 13.70
N TRP A 38 0.25 14.98 13.37
CA TRP A 38 -1.14 14.56 13.16
C TRP A 38 -1.28 13.65 11.94
N TRP A 39 -0.67 14.03 10.81
CA TRP A 39 -0.66 13.20 9.61
C TRP A 39 -0.07 11.82 9.89
N THR A 40 1.04 11.77 10.61
CA THR A 40 1.68 10.51 11.01
C THR A 40 0.73 9.66 11.85
N ASN A 41 0.09 10.23 12.87
CA ASN A 41 -0.83 9.52 13.75
C ASN A 41 -2.09 9.03 13.03
N LEU A 42 -2.68 9.86 12.17
CA LEU A 42 -3.84 9.49 11.37
C LEU A 42 -3.52 8.28 10.50
N PHE A 43 -2.44 8.36 9.73
CA PHE A 43 -2.08 7.28 8.80
C PHE A 43 -1.56 6.03 9.51
N ASN A 44 -0.93 6.15 10.68
CA ASN A 44 -0.60 5.00 11.52
C ASN A 44 -1.84 4.20 11.93
N VAL A 45 -2.94 4.86 12.28
CA VAL A 45 -4.21 4.17 12.59
C VAL A 45 -4.75 3.45 11.34
N LEU A 46 -4.63 4.05 10.16
CA LEU A 46 -5.11 3.46 8.91
C LEU A 46 -4.25 2.28 8.46
N PHE A 47 -2.93 2.40 8.51
CA PHE A 47 -2.02 1.31 8.13
C PHE A 47 -2.18 0.09 9.05
N ARG A 48 -2.52 0.29 10.33
CA ARG A 48 -2.87 -0.81 11.24
C ARG A 48 -4.10 -1.61 10.79
N ILE A 49 -4.99 -1.05 9.97
CA ILE A 49 -6.10 -1.82 9.37
C ILE A 49 -5.54 -2.93 8.49
N PHE A 50 -4.51 -2.63 7.69
CA PHE A 50 -3.85 -3.60 6.84
C PHE A 50 -3.00 -4.59 7.63
N ASP A 51 -2.41 -4.18 8.76
CA ASP A 51 -1.64 -5.11 9.60
C ASP A 51 -2.53 -6.21 10.20
N ASN A 52 -3.78 -5.91 10.55
CA ASN A 52 -4.73 -6.96 10.97
C ASN A 52 -4.99 -7.97 9.83
N VAL A 53 -4.98 -7.52 8.57
CA VAL A 53 -5.15 -8.39 7.40
C VAL A 53 -3.89 -9.25 7.16
N LYS A 54 -2.69 -8.69 7.36
CA LYS A 54 -1.42 -9.38 7.19
C LYS A 54 -1.20 -10.55 8.16
N HIS A 55 -1.68 -10.43 9.39
CA HIS A 55 -1.31 -11.33 10.49
C HIS A 55 -2.30 -12.46 10.77
N HIS A 56 -3.37 -12.57 9.99
CA HIS A 56 -4.46 -13.45 10.37
C HIS A 56 -4.87 -14.44 9.26
N GLU A 57 -4.66 -15.73 9.54
CA GLU A 57 -5.32 -16.85 8.86
C GLU A 57 -6.81 -16.82 9.20
N HIS A 58 -7.63 -16.44 8.23
CA HIS A 58 -9.06 -16.23 8.43
C HIS A 58 -9.89 -16.97 7.38
N SER A 59 -11.12 -17.32 7.72
CA SER A 59 -12.07 -18.00 6.83
C SER A 59 -12.28 -17.23 5.52
N VAL A 60 -12.64 -17.93 4.45
CA VAL A 60 -12.88 -17.37 3.09
C VAL A 60 -13.77 -16.11 3.13
N GLU A 61 -14.88 -16.18 3.87
CA GLU A 61 -15.82 -15.05 4.02
C GLU A 61 -15.19 -13.82 4.70
N ARG A 62 -14.26 -14.03 5.64
CA ARG A 62 -13.56 -12.94 6.32
C ARG A 62 -12.41 -12.38 5.49
N ILE A 63 -11.78 -13.20 4.64
CA ILE A 63 -10.80 -12.75 3.62
C ILE A 63 -11.49 -11.82 2.62
N GLU A 64 -12.66 -12.21 2.12
CA GLU A 64 -13.43 -11.39 1.18
C GLU A 64 -13.87 -10.07 1.80
N TRP A 65 -14.40 -10.10 3.02
CA TRP A 65 -14.80 -8.87 3.73
C TRP A 65 -13.61 -7.96 4.08
N MET A 66 -12.46 -8.53 4.49
CA MET A 66 -11.24 -7.75 4.71
C MET A 66 -10.73 -7.10 3.42
N THR A 67 -10.88 -7.77 2.27
CA THR A 67 -10.49 -7.23 0.98
C THR A 67 -11.33 -6.00 0.62
N ILE A 68 -12.64 -6.04 0.84
CA ILE A 68 -13.53 -4.89 0.58
C ILE A 68 -13.09 -3.69 1.42
N ILE A 69 -12.82 -3.89 2.70
CA ILE A 69 -12.39 -2.81 3.60
C ILE A 69 -11.02 -2.28 3.21
N CYS A 70 -10.06 -3.16 2.89
CA CYS A 70 -8.74 -2.77 2.43
C CYS A 70 -8.80 -1.96 1.12
N ASN A 71 -9.69 -2.34 0.20
CA ASN A 71 -9.91 -1.60 -1.03
C ASN A 71 -10.37 -0.16 -0.73
N HIS A 72 -11.42 -0.01 0.07
CA HIS A 72 -11.90 1.33 0.44
C HIS A 72 -10.84 2.14 1.22
N ALA A 73 -10.10 1.48 2.12
CA ALA A 73 -9.03 2.11 2.87
C ALA A 73 -7.93 2.64 1.95
N LEU A 74 -7.44 1.79 1.05
CA LEU A 74 -6.34 2.13 0.17
C LEU A 74 -6.72 3.28 -0.76
N THR A 75 -7.92 3.23 -1.35
CA THR A 75 -8.40 4.30 -2.23
C THR A 75 -8.47 5.63 -1.50
N LEU A 76 -8.98 5.67 -0.27
CA LEU A 76 -9.09 6.90 0.51
C LEU A 76 -7.72 7.43 0.97
N ILE A 77 -6.82 6.54 1.39
CA ILE A 77 -5.44 6.89 1.77
C ILE A 77 -4.72 7.52 0.58
N VAL A 78 -4.78 6.88 -0.60
CA VAL A 78 -4.12 7.39 -1.82
C VAL A 78 -4.76 8.69 -2.28
N ASP A 79 -6.07 8.84 -2.15
CA ASP A 79 -6.77 10.09 -2.49
C ASP A 79 -6.35 11.27 -1.61
N VAL A 80 -6.35 11.11 -0.28
CA VAL A 80 -5.89 12.15 0.65
C VAL A 80 -4.40 12.46 0.42
N PHE A 81 -3.58 11.44 0.18
CA PHE A 81 -2.18 11.64 -0.19
C PHE A 81 -2.03 12.41 -1.51
N THR A 82 -2.85 12.10 -2.50
CA THR A 82 -2.87 12.79 -3.80
C THR A 82 -3.24 14.26 -3.63
N GLN A 83 -4.21 14.57 -2.78
CA GLN A 83 -4.67 15.93 -2.51
C GLN A 83 -3.61 16.76 -1.76
N TYR A 84 -3.00 16.19 -0.73
CA TYR A 84 -2.06 16.89 0.16
C TYR A 84 -0.60 16.48 -0.04
N LEU A 85 -0.24 16.16 -1.28
CA LEU A 85 1.08 15.64 -1.63
C LEU A 85 2.22 16.48 -1.06
N ASP A 86 2.15 17.80 -1.15
CA ASP A 86 3.26 18.70 -0.79
C ASP A 86 3.68 18.54 0.69
N ILE A 87 2.73 18.16 1.54
CA ILE A 87 2.96 17.89 2.97
C ILE A 87 3.25 16.41 3.18
N LEU A 88 2.40 15.55 2.63
CA LEU A 88 2.41 14.12 2.91
C LEU A 88 3.57 13.36 2.25
N CYS A 89 4.12 13.87 1.15
CA CYS A 89 5.24 13.23 0.45
C CYS A 89 6.46 13.09 1.36
N ALA A 90 6.77 14.10 2.17
CA ALA A 90 7.91 14.06 3.10
C ALA A 90 7.69 13.13 4.29
N ILE A 91 6.43 12.84 4.64
CA ILE A 91 6.06 12.12 5.87
C ILE A 91 5.77 10.64 5.56
N LEU A 92 5.01 10.37 4.49
CA LEU A 92 4.33 9.09 4.28
C LEU A 92 4.67 8.42 2.95
N SER A 93 5.48 9.03 2.08
CA SER A 93 5.76 8.48 0.75
C SER A 93 6.23 7.03 0.80
N HIS A 94 7.19 6.73 1.68
CA HIS A 94 7.73 5.39 1.84
C HIS A 94 6.64 4.37 2.24
N ASP A 95 5.84 4.70 3.25
CA ASP A 95 4.85 3.79 3.82
C ASP A 95 3.66 3.59 2.86
N LEU A 96 3.26 4.64 2.14
CA LEU A 96 2.26 4.55 1.09
C LEU A 96 2.71 3.59 -0.01
N TYR A 97 3.92 3.76 -0.54
CA TYR A 97 4.42 2.89 -1.61
C TYR A 97 4.57 1.44 -1.15
N ALA A 98 5.03 1.22 0.09
CA ALA A 98 5.09 -0.12 0.68
C ALA A 98 3.70 -0.75 0.79
N GLN A 99 2.69 0.03 1.20
CA GLN A 99 1.32 -0.44 1.35
C GLN A 99 0.67 -0.74 -0.02
N VAL A 100 0.86 0.11 -1.03
CA VAL A 100 0.40 -0.12 -2.40
C VAL A 100 1.06 -1.37 -2.98
N GLN A 101 2.38 -1.52 -2.81
CA GLN A 101 3.10 -2.71 -3.26
C GLN A 101 2.54 -3.98 -2.62
N TRP A 102 2.33 -3.97 -1.30
CA TRP A 102 1.77 -5.11 -0.60
C TRP A 102 0.38 -5.46 -1.15
N CYS A 103 -0.49 -4.48 -1.39
CA CYS A 103 -1.82 -4.71 -1.96
C CYS A 103 -1.77 -5.27 -3.39
N ILE A 104 -0.86 -4.81 -4.25
CA ILE A 104 -0.63 -5.37 -5.60
C ILE A 104 -0.16 -6.84 -5.53
N GLN A 105 0.60 -7.19 -4.50
CA GLN A 105 1.19 -8.51 -4.33
C GLN A 105 0.23 -9.56 -3.76
N GLN A 106 -0.96 -9.17 -3.29
CA GLN A 106 -1.93 -10.12 -2.77
C GLN A 106 -2.48 -11.05 -3.86
N ASP A 107 -2.90 -12.26 -3.45
CA ASP A 107 -3.63 -13.22 -4.29
C ASP A 107 -5.11 -12.82 -4.38
N ASN A 108 -5.34 -11.57 -4.82
CA ASN A 108 -6.66 -10.99 -4.97
C ASN A 108 -6.64 -9.97 -6.12
N ASP A 109 -7.19 -10.36 -7.27
CA ASP A 109 -7.18 -9.56 -8.49
C ASP A 109 -7.85 -8.20 -8.33
N GLN A 110 -8.95 -8.13 -7.56
CA GLN A 110 -9.67 -6.87 -7.34
C GLN A 110 -8.83 -5.88 -6.53
N LEU A 111 -8.15 -6.36 -5.48
CA LEU A 111 -7.26 -5.52 -4.67
C LEU A 111 -6.04 -5.08 -5.49
N ALA A 112 -5.44 -5.97 -6.27
CA ALA A 112 -4.32 -5.62 -7.13
C ALA A 112 -4.71 -4.59 -8.20
N GLN A 113 -5.89 -4.75 -8.83
CA GLN A 113 -6.42 -3.82 -9.82
C GLN A 113 -6.71 -2.45 -9.18
N SER A 114 -7.40 -2.41 -8.05
CA SER A 114 -7.69 -1.18 -7.31
C SER A 114 -6.41 -0.44 -6.92
N SER A 115 -5.41 -1.17 -6.44
CA SER A 115 -4.10 -0.61 -6.06
C SER A 115 -3.37 0.00 -7.25
N THR A 116 -3.39 -0.69 -8.40
CA THR A 116 -2.78 -0.21 -9.64
C THR A 116 -3.47 1.08 -10.12
N TYR A 117 -4.80 1.11 -10.11
CA TYR A 117 -5.58 2.29 -10.46
C TYR A 117 -5.27 3.49 -9.54
N CYS A 118 -5.20 3.25 -8.22
CA CYS A 118 -4.86 4.29 -7.27
C CYS A 118 -3.46 4.87 -7.51
N LEU A 119 -2.48 4.00 -7.82
CA LEU A 119 -1.11 4.42 -8.14
C LEU A 119 -1.05 5.22 -9.44
N GLU A 120 -1.76 4.79 -10.48
CA GLU A 120 -1.87 5.52 -11.74
C GLU A 120 -2.48 6.92 -11.53
N ASN A 121 -3.56 7.00 -10.74
CA ASN A 121 -4.22 8.27 -10.45
C ASN A 121 -3.32 9.22 -9.66
N LEU A 122 -2.56 8.72 -8.68
CA LEU A 122 -1.59 9.49 -7.91
C LEU A 122 -0.53 10.14 -8.83
N ILE A 123 0.05 9.33 -9.71
CA ILE A 123 1.11 9.75 -10.62
C ILE A 123 0.57 10.73 -11.67
N THR A 124 -0.60 10.43 -12.25
CA THR A 124 -1.21 11.27 -13.28
C THR A 124 -1.63 12.63 -12.72
N SER A 125 -2.20 12.65 -11.51
CA SER A 125 -2.70 13.88 -10.89
C SER A 125 -1.59 14.79 -10.36
N ASN A 126 -0.44 14.23 -9.99
CA ASN A 126 0.62 15.00 -9.33
C ASN A 126 2.00 14.92 -9.98
N GLY A 127 2.17 14.22 -11.09
CA GLY A 127 3.47 14.04 -11.72
C GLY A 127 4.19 15.35 -12.08
N SER A 128 3.45 16.43 -12.31
CA SER A 128 4.00 17.78 -12.52
C SER A 128 4.57 18.43 -11.27
N LYS A 129 4.15 18.00 -10.07
CA LYS A 129 4.64 18.48 -8.77
C LYS A 129 5.85 17.70 -8.27
N PHE A 130 6.12 16.52 -8.83
CA PHE A 130 7.24 15.69 -8.43
C PHE A 130 8.55 16.33 -8.92
N ASP A 131 9.48 16.54 -8.00
CA ASP A 131 10.86 16.82 -8.36
C ASP A 131 11.58 15.55 -8.84
N LYS A 132 12.82 15.70 -9.29
CA LYS A 132 13.60 14.59 -9.83
C LYS A 132 13.78 13.46 -8.81
N LEU A 133 14.00 13.79 -7.54
CA LEU A 133 14.20 12.80 -6.49
C LEU A 133 12.93 11.98 -6.23
N ASN A 134 11.77 12.64 -6.15
CA ASN A 134 10.49 11.98 -5.99
C ASN A 134 10.14 11.10 -7.19
N TRP A 135 10.46 11.56 -8.41
CA TRP A 135 10.34 10.73 -9.61
C TRP A 135 11.24 9.51 -9.57
N ASP A 136 12.53 9.68 -9.25
CA ASP A 136 13.48 8.56 -9.18
C ASP A 136 13.03 7.52 -8.15
N CYS A 137 12.57 7.95 -6.97
CA CYS A 137 12.03 7.07 -5.93
C CYS A 137 10.76 6.34 -6.40
N THR A 138 9.82 7.08 -6.99
CA THR A 138 8.56 6.51 -7.51
C THR A 138 8.84 5.46 -8.59
N CYS A 139 9.70 5.77 -9.56
CA CYS A 139 10.11 4.84 -10.61
C CYS A 139 10.79 3.59 -10.04
N GLN A 140 11.70 3.73 -9.08
CA GLN A 140 12.35 2.58 -8.42
C GLN A 140 11.33 1.67 -7.73
N LYS A 141 10.35 2.24 -7.03
CA LYS A 141 9.29 1.46 -6.38
C LYS A 141 8.43 0.74 -7.40
N ILE A 142 8.00 1.41 -8.46
CA ILE A 142 7.24 0.79 -9.56
C ILE A 142 8.03 -0.38 -10.17
N VAL A 143 9.29 -0.17 -10.52
CA VAL A 143 10.16 -1.23 -11.07
C VAL A 143 10.24 -2.43 -10.12
N SER A 144 10.45 -2.18 -8.82
CA SER A 144 10.50 -3.25 -7.82
C SER A 144 9.19 -4.03 -7.68
N MET A 145 8.04 -3.38 -7.87
CA MET A 145 6.72 -4.03 -7.88
C MET A 145 6.58 -4.98 -9.09
N PHE A 146 7.06 -4.56 -10.27
CA PHE A 146 7.05 -5.38 -11.49
C PHE A 146 8.02 -6.57 -11.42
N ASP A 147 9.25 -6.35 -10.95
CA ASP A 147 10.26 -7.40 -10.83
C ASP A 147 9.83 -8.50 -9.85
N SER A 148 9.06 -8.14 -8.81
CA SER A 148 8.48 -9.10 -7.87
C SER A 148 7.36 -9.96 -8.46
N LYS A 149 6.74 -9.55 -9.58
CA LYS A 149 5.66 -10.27 -10.27
C LYS A 149 6.16 -11.03 -11.51
N MET A 150 7.39 -10.78 -11.96
CA MET A 150 8.04 -11.65 -12.93
C MET A 150 8.18 -13.04 -12.29
N PRO A 151 7.66 -14.12 -12.91
CA PRO A 151 8.00 -15.44 -12.46
C PRO A 151 9.52 -15.56 -12.56
N LYS A 152 10.19 -15.68 -11.41
CA LYS A 152 11.55 -16.22 -11.38
C LYS A 152 11.47 -17.50 -12.18
N GLN A 153 12.28 -17.58 -13.24
CA GLN A 153 12.14 -18.54 -14.32
C GLN A 153 11.80 -19.94 -13.79
N LEU A 154 10.97 -20.66 -14.55
CA LEU A 154 10.74 -22.10 -14.44
C LEU A 154 12.09 -22.84 -14.42
N GLU A 155 12.75 -22.88 -13.28
CA GLU A 155 13.94 -23.68 -13.04
C GLU A 155 13.55 -24.74 -12.00
N GLU A 156 13.73 -25.99 -12.41
CA GLU A 156 13.74 -27.20 -11.60
C GLU A 156 12.39 -27.89 -11.28
N GLN A 157 11.74 -28.45 -12.31
CA GLN A 157 11.18 -29.82 -12.21
C GLN A 157 11.22 -30.54 -13.57
N ASP A 158 12.44 -30.71 -14.13
CA ASP A 158 12.70 -31.78 -15.11
C ASP A 158 13.68 -32.81 -14.53
N GLN A 159 13.33 -33.35 -13.37
CA GLN A 159 13.89 -34.59 -12.84
C GLN A 159 12.74 -35.56 -12.50
N ARG A 160 11.98 -35.96 -13.53
CA ARG A 160 11.28 -37.25 -13.51
C ARG A 160 11.75 -38.08 -14.70
N SER A 161 13.04 -38.34 -14.77
CA SER A 161 13.58 -39.46 -15.54
C SER A 161 13.38 -40.72 -14.69
N GLU A 162 12.18 -41.31 -14.73
CA GLU A 162 12.04 -42.69 -14.24
C GLU A 162 12.70 -43.65 -15.24
N PRO A 163 13.55 -44.60 -14.78
CA PRO A 163 14.07 -45.62 -15.68
C PRO A 163 12.96 -46.64 -15.98
N VAL A 164 12.61 -46.77 -17.26
CA VAL A 164 11.74 -47.86 -17.76
C VAL A 164 12.41 -49.20 -17.43
N LYS A 165 11.78 -50.01 -16.57
CA LYS A 165 12.21 -51.39 -16.34
C LYS A 165 11.86 -52.25 -17.57
N PRO A 166 12.78 -53.09 -18.07
CA PRO A 166 12.46 -54.00 -19.16
C PRO A 166 11.49 -55.09 -18.67
N ASP A 167 10.40 -55.28 -19.42
CA ASP A 167 9.42 -56.33 -19.19
C ASP A 167 10.08 -57.72 -19.18
N THR A 168 9.87 -58.45 -18.09
CA THR A 168 10.17 -59.87 -18.00
C THR A 168 9.22 -60.63 -18.92
N LEU A 169 9.72 -61.03 -20.10
CA LEU A 169 9.13 -62.09 -20.92
C LEU A 169 9.08 -63.38 -20.10
N ILE A 170 7.89 -63.75 -19.62
CA ILE A 170 7.62 -65.11 -19.13
C ILE A 170 7.19 -65.95 -20.33
N THR A 171 7.89 -67.06 -20.50
CA THR A 171 7.65 -68.17 -21.43
C THR A 171 6.33 -68.88 -21.15
#